data_AF-A0A822BSF3-F1
#
_entry.id   AF-A0A822BSF3-F1
#
_cell.length_a   1.000
_cell.length_b   1.000
_cell.length_c   1.000
_cell.angle_alpha   90.00
_cell.angle_beta   90.00
_cell.angle_gamma   90.00
#
_symmetry.space_group_name_H-M   'P 1'
#
loop_
_entity.id
_entity.type
_entity.pdbx_description
1 polymer ?
#
loop_
_entity_poly.entity_id
_entity_poly.type
_entity_poly.pdbx_seq_one_letter_code
_entity_poly.pdbx_strand_id
1 'polypeptide(L)'
;IQIDRPATGAGAKIGKMTLKTTEMETIYDLGQKMIEALTKEKVQAGDVIAIDKASGKISRLGRSFTRAKDYDAMGPQTKFVQCPEGELQKRKEVVHTVTLHEIDVINS
;
A
#
# COMPACT_ATOMS: atom_id res chain seq x y z
N ILE A 1 6.81 7.35 7.07
CA ILE A 1 5.48 7.90 6.74
C ILE A 1 5.26 9.08 7.67
N GLN A 2 5.10 10.27 7.12
CA GLN A 2 4.80 11.48 7.86
C GLN A 2 3.33 11.82 7.61
N ILE A 3 2.54 12.02 8.67
CA ILE A 3 1.14 12.42 8.57
C ILE A 3 1.00 13.70 9.38
N ASP A 4 0.73 14.81 8.69
CA ASP A 4 0.45 16.08 9.33
C ASP A 4 -1.03 16.10 9.73
N ARG A 5 -1.26 16.14 11.04
CA ARG A 5 -2.61 16.27 11.61
C ARG A 5 -2.85 17.74 11.94
N PRO A 6 -3.89 18.39 11.38
CA PRO A 6 -4.18 19.78 11.70
C PRO A 6 -4.49 19.92 13.20
N ALA A 7 -3.92 20.96 13.83
CA ALA A 7 -3.92 21.18 15.28
C ALA A 7 -5.33 21.26 15.90
N THR A 8 -6.34 21.60 15.10
CA THR A 8 -7.74 21.77 15.52
C THR A 8 -8.58 20.49 15.38
N GLY A 9 -8.01 19.38 14.86
CA GLY A 9 -8.75 18.15 14.59
C GLY A 9 -9.74 18.24 13.41
N ALA A 10 -10.03 19.45 12.94
CA ALA A 10 -10.87 19.74 11.78
C ALA A 10 -10.01 20.28 10.64
N GLY A 11 -9.64 19.40 9.71
CA GLY A 11 -8.93 19.73 8.48
C GLY A 11 -8.52 18.49 7.70
N ALA A 12 -8.29 18.65 6.40
CA ALA A 12 -7.87 17.56 5.53
C ALA A 12 -6.51 17.02 6.00
N LYS A 13 -6.45 15.72 6.32
CA LYS A 13 -5.18 15.06 6.64
C LYS A 13 -4.32 15.04 5.38
N ILE A 14 -3.14 15.62 5.46
CA ILE A 14 -2.12 15.55 4.42
C ILE A 14 -0.90 14.83 5.01
N GLY A 15 -0.14 14.17 4.17
CA GLY A 15 1.04 13.43 4.61
C GLY A 15 2.04 13.25 3.49
N LYS A 16 3.21 12.73 3.84
CA LYS A 16 4.25 12.36 2.90
C LYS A 16 4.70 10.95 3.17
N MET A 17 4.91 10.18 2.11
CA MET A 17 5.45 8.83 2.19
C MET A 17 6.54 8.63 1.17
N THR A 18 7.65 8.10 1.64
CA THR A 18 8.75 7.68 0.78
C THR A 18 8.56 6.22 0.41
N LEU A 19 8.50 5.94 -0.88
CA LEU A 19 8.52 4.58 -1.43
C LEU A 19 9.87 4.31 -2.08
N LYS A 20 10.33 3.07 -1.93
CA LYS A 20 11.64 2.63 -2.38
C LYS A 20 11.58 1.26 -3.04
N THR A 21 12.17 1.14 -4.22
CA THR A 21 12.56 -0.14 -4.85
C THR A 21 14.06 -0.36 -4.65
N THR A 22 14.61 -1.44 -5.19
CA THR A 22 16.07 -1.66 -5.17
C THR A 22 16.85 -0.58 -5.92
N GLU A 23 16.23 0.08 -6.91
CA GLU A 23 16.91 1.01 -7.82
C GLU A 23 16.55 2.48 -7.58
N MET A 24 15.37 2.78 -7.05
CA MET A 24 14.91 4.17 -6.87
C MET A 24 14.19 4.41 -5.54
N GLU A 25 14.19 5.67 -5.15
CA GLU A 25 13.48 6.18 -3.99
C GLU A 25 12.72 7.44 -4.40
N THR A 26 11.45 7.56 -4.04
CA THR A 26 10.62 8.71 -4.41
C THR A 26 9.66 9.06 -3.28
N ILE A 27 9.50 10.37 -3.05
CA ILE A 27 8.58 10.92 -2.05
C ILE A 27 7.24 11.20 -2.73
N TYR A 28 6.17 10.69 -2.14
CA TYR A 28 4.80 10.92 -2.58
C TYR A 28 4.03 11.71 -1.52
N ASP A 29 3.31 12.73 -1.96
CA ASP A 29 2.31 13.41 -1.15
C ASP A 29 1.06 12.55 -1.05
N LEU A 30 0.54 12.42 0.17
CA LEU A 30 -0.62 11.62 0.52
C LEU A 30 -1.79 12.53 0.86
N GLY A 31 -2.92 12.29 0.19
CA GLY A 31 -4.20 12.85 0.59
C GLY A 31 -4.90 12.02 1.67
N GLN A 32 -6.01 12.54 2.17
CA GLN A 32 -6.77 11.94 3.27
C GLN A 32 -7.18 10.49 3.01
N LYS A 33 -7.71 10.17 1.81
CA LYS A 33 -8.14 8.80 1.45
C LYS A 33 -7.00 7.77 1.56
N MET A 34 -5.80 8.14 1.11
CA MET A 34 -4.63 7.26 1.18
C MET A 34 -4.16 7.05 2.61
N ILE A 35 -4.21 8.11 3.43
CA ILE A 35 -3.85 8.04 4.85
C ILE A 35 -4.79 7.10 5.61
N GLU A 36 -6.09 7.17 5.33
CA GLU A 36 -7.09 6.27 5.91
C GLU A 36 -6.87 4.81 5.48
N ALA A 37 -6.58 4.57 4.19
CA ALA A 37 -6.25 3.24 3.68
C ALA A 37 -4.97 2.66 4.32
N LEU A 38 -3.91 3.46 4.46
CA LEU A 38 -2.67 3.05 5.14
C LEU A 38 -2.92 2.68 6.61
N THR A 39 -3.77 3.46 7.29
CA THR A 39 -4.13 3.22 8.69
C THR A 39 -4.94 1.94 8.83
N LYS A 40 -5.90 1.70 7.92
CA LYS A 40 -6.73 0.49 7.89
C LYS A 40 -5.90 -0.78 7.70
N GLU A 41 -4.96 -0.74 6.76
CA GLU A 41 -4.05 -1.85 6.47
C GLU A 41 -2.88 -1.97 7.48
N LYS A 42 -2.80 -1.06 8.46
CA LYS A 42 -1.74 -0.99 9.48
C LYS A 42 -0.34 -1.04 8.87
N VAL A 43 -0.13 -0.26 7.80
CA VAL A 43 1.15 -0.22 7.07
C VAL A 43 2.21 0.45 7.94
N GLN A 44 3.35 -0.23 8.08
CA GLN A 44 4.50 0.25 8.83
C GLN A 44 5.72 0.48 7.92
N ALA A 45 6.69 1.24 8.42
CA ALA A 45 7.93 1.49 7.68
C ALA A 45 8.75 0.20 7.56
N GLY A 46 8.89 -0.31 6.33
CA GLY A 46 9.49 -1.61 6.04
C GLY A 46 8.50 -2.63 5.47
N ASP A 47 7.20 -2.30 5.43
CA ASP A 47 6.25 -3.12 4.69
C ASP A 47 6.39 -2.89 3.19
N VAL A 48 6.23 -3.98 2.43
CA VAL A 48 6.12 -3.94 0.98
C VAL A 48 4.63 -3.89 0.65
N ILE A 49 4.22 -2.81 -0.02
CA ILE A 49 2.83 -2.53 -0.35
C ILE A 49 2.67 -2.38 -1.86
N ALA A 50 1.50 -2.78 -2.36
CA ALA A 50 1.04 -2.47 -3.71
C ALA A 50 -0.06 -1.41 -3.61
N ILE A 51 0.00 -0.40 -4.47
CA ILE A 51 -0.99 0.68 -4.54
C ILE A 51 -1.58 0.66 -5.95
N ASP A 52 -2.88 0.46 -6.04
CA ASP A 52 -3.61 0.70 -7.28
C ASP A 52 -4.02 2.17 -7.35
N LYS A 53 -3.46 2.90 -8.31
CA LYS A 53 -3.71 4.32 -8.50
C LYS A 53 -5.15 4.62 -8.91
N ALA A 54 -5.83 3.72 -9.63
CA ALA A 54 -7.19 3.95 -10.12
C ALA A 54 -8.22 3.78 -9.00
N SER A 55 -8.09 2.73 -8.19
CA SER A 55 -9.01 2.45 -7.09
C SER A 55 -8.61 3.10 -5.77
N GLY A 56 -7.35 3.52 -5.62
CA GLY A 56 -6.79 3.97 -4.33
C GLY A 56 -6.63 2.84 -3.32
N LYS A 57 -6.77 1.58 -3.75
CA LYS A 57 -6.63 0.40 -2.88
C LYS A 57 -5.17 0.15 -2.57
N ILE A 58 -4.87 0.01 -1.28
CA ILE A 58 -3.55 -0.37 -0.78
C ILE A 58 -3.63 -1.82 -0.34
N SER A 59 -2.67 -2.64 -0.73
CA SER A 59 -2.57 -4.06 -0.33
C SER A 59 -1.18 -4.35 0.21
N ARG A 60 -1.10 -4.85 1.44
CA ARG A 60 0.18 -5.25 2.05
C ARG A 60 0.61 -6.62 1.52
N LEU A 61 1.74 -6.68 0.82
CA LEU A 61 2.29 -7.91 0.24
C LEU A 61 3.14 -8.70 1.25
N GLY A 62 3.79 -7.98 2.17
CA GLY A 62 4.62 -8.58 3.21
C GLY A 62 5.55 -7.55 3.85
N ARG A 63 6.56 -8.03 4.57
CA ARG A 63 7.60 -7.20 5.21
C ARG A 63 8.94 -7.38 4.49
N SER A 64 9.68 -6.29 4.29
CA SER A 64 10.96 -6.33 3.58
C SER A 64 12.03 -7.07 4.39
N PHE A 65 12.83 -7.90 3.73
CA PHE A 65 13.97 -8.59 4.37
C PHE A 65 15.02 -7.62 4.91
N THR A 66 15.17 -6.44 4.31
CA THR A 66 16.14 -5.41 4.73
C THR A 66 15.90 -4.85 6.13
N ARG A 67 14.69 -4.99 6.68
CA ARG A 67 14.33 -4.59 8.05
C ARG A 67 13.85 -5.75 8.92
N ALA A 68 14.11 -6.99 8.49
CA ALA A 68 13.73 -8.18 9.24
C ALA A 68 14.51 -8.34 10.56
N LYS A 69 15.70 -7.73 10.67
CA LYS A 69 16.60 -7.88 11.83
C LYS A 69 16.30 -6.96 13.01
N ASP A 70 15.54 -5.88 12.83
CA ASP A 70 15.35 -4.86 13.87
C ASP A 70 14.17 -5.13 14.83
N TYR A 71 13.41 -6.22 14.63
CA TYR A 71 12.25 -6.55 15.47
C TYR A 71 12.18 -8.05 15.75
N ASP A 72 12.73 -8.45 16.90
CA ASP A 72 12.77 -9.81 17.46
C ASP A 72 11.39 -10.36 17.87
N ALA A 73 10.33 -9.54 17.81
CA ALA A 73 8.96 -9.88 18.21
C ALA A 73 8.00 -10.11 17.03
N MET A 74 8.42 -10.86 16.01
CA MET A 74 7.59 -11.14 14.84
C MET A 74 6.82 -12.45 15.04
N GLY A 75 5.51 -12.36 15.19
CA GLY A 75 4.64 -13.54 15.27
C GLY A 75 4.77 -14.43 14.02
N PRO A 76 4.44 -15.74 14.13
CA PRO A 76 4.66 -16.77 13.10
C PRO A 76 3.94 -16.53 11.75
N GLN A 77 3.21 -15.42 11.60
CA GLN A 77 2.42 -15.07 10.42
C GLN A 77 3.04 -13.96 9.54
N THR A 78 4.23 -13.46 9.87
CA THR A 78 4.80 -12.34 9.11
C THR A 78 5.50 -12.86 7.84
N LYS A 79 4.85 -12.69 6.68
CA LYS A 79 5.43 -13.06 5.39
C LYS A 79 6.51 -12.07 4.99
N PHE A 80 7.76 -12.53 4.94
CA PHE A 80 8.86 -11.74 4.41
C PHE A 80 8.90 -11.82 2.89
N VAL A 81 9.09 -10.67 2.25
CA VAL A 81 9.15 -10.54 0.80
C VAL A 81 10.35 -9.68 0.41
N GLN A 82 10.94 -9.98 -0.75
CA GLN A 82 12.03 -9.19 -1.30
C GLN A 82 11.50 -7.80 -1.69
N CYS A 83 12.37 -6.79 -1.58
CA CYS A 83 12.06 -5.47 -2.14
C CYS A 83 11.83 -5.61 -3.64
N PRO A 84 10.74 -5.04 -4.18
CA PRO A 84 10.51 -5.07 -5.62
C PRO A 84 11.65 -4.40 -6.38
N GLU A 85 11.97 -4.94 -7.55
CA GLU A 85 12.98 -4.44 -8.46
C GLU A 85 12.32 -3.67 -9.62
N GLY A 86 13.05 -2.76 -10.25
CA GLY A 86 12.53 -1.96 -11.35
C GLY A 86 11.82 -0.69 -10.91
N GLU A 87 10.93 -0.24 -11.79
CA GLU A 87 10.19 1.01 -11.65
C GLU A 87 9.16 1.01 -10.52
N LEU A 88 9.09 2.11 -9.75
CA LEU A 88 8.07 2.29 -8.70
C LEU A 88 6.64 2.31 -9.27
N GLN A 89 6.47 2.72 -10.52
CA GLN A 89 5.18 2.76 -11.20
C GLN A 89 5.22 1.89 -12.44
N LYS A 90 4.36 0.87 -12.46
CA LYS A 90 4.20 -0.02 -13.60
C LYS A 90 2.73 -0.12 -13.98
N ARG A 91 2.43 -0.04 -15.27
CA ARG A 91 1.09 -0.34 -15.79
C ARG A 91 0.93 -1.85 -15.87
N LYS A 92 -0.07 -2.40 -15.19
CA LYS A 92 -0.41 -3.82 -15.22
C LYS A 92 -1.79 -4.00 -15.84
N GLU A 93 -1.91 -4.85 -16.85
CA GLU A 93 -3.19 -5.29 -17.40
C GLU A 93 -3.75 -6.43 -16.55
N VAL A 94 -5.02 -6.33 -16.15
CA VAL A 94 -5.69 -7.36 -15.36
C VAL A 94 -6.88 -7.86 -16.15
N VAL A 95 -6.80 -9.10 -16.60
CA VAL A 95 -7.88 -9.78 -17.33
C VAL A 95 -8.77 -10.47 -16.31
N HIS A 96 -10.04 -10.07 -16.25
CA HIS A 96 -11.06 -10.74 -15.44
C HIS A 96 -11.96 -11.55 -16.37
N THR A 97 -12.09 -12.85 -16.10
CA THR A 97 -13.04 -13.72 -16.81
C THR A 97 -14.27 -13.88 -15.93
N VAL A 98 -15.44 -13.55 -16.48
CA VAL A 98 -16.74 -13.64 -15.81
C VAL A 98 -17.66 -14.56 -16.59
N THR A 99 -18.51 -15.29 -15.88
CA THR A 99 -19.56 -16.13 -16.46
C THR A 99 -20.82 -15.31 -16.75
N LEU A 100 -21.66 -15.77 -17.68
CA LEU A 100 -22.94 -15.13 -17.96
C LEU A 100 -23.84 -15.09 -16.72
N HIS A 101 -23.81 -16.14 -15.88
CA HIS A 101 -24.59 -16.19 -14.66
C HIS A 101 -24.20 -15.10 -13.65
N GLU A 102 -22.90 -14.81 -13.50
CA GLU A 102 -22.44 -13.73 -12.63
C GLU A 102 -22.92 -12.36 -13.12
N ILE A 103 -22.99 -12.16 -14.45
CA ILE A 103 -23.51 -10.93 -15.06
C ILE A 103 -25.02 -10.80 -14.81
N ASP A 104 -25.78 -11.88 -14.99
CA ASP A 104 -27.24 -11.88 -14.80
C ASP A 104 -27.61 -11.60 -13.33
N VAL A 105 -26.88 -12.16 -12.36
CA VAL A 105 -27.11 -11.92 -10.92
C VAL A 105 -26.81 -10.47 -10.52
N ILE A 106 -25.79 -9.84 -11.13
CA ILE A 106 -25.42 -8.44 -10.82
C ILE A 106 -26.44 -7.44 -11.38
N ASN A 107 -27.11 -7.79 -12.49
CA ASN A 107 -28.04 -6.90 -13.20
C ASN A 107 -29.52 -7.14 -12.89
N SER A 108 -29.85 -8.02 -11.94
CA SER A 108 -31.22 -8.27 -11.47
C SER A 108 -31.64 -7.39 -10.29
#